data_AF-A0A926C4H9-F1
#
_entry.id   AF-A0A926C4H9-F1
#
_cell.length_a   1.000
_cell.length_b   1.000
_cell.length_c   1.000
_cell.angle_alpha   90.00
_cell.angle_beta   90.00
_cell.angle_gamma   90.00
#
_symmetry.space_group_name_H-M   'P 1'
#
loop_
_entity.id
_entity.type
_entity.pdbx_description
1 polymer ?
#
loop_
_entity_poly.entity_id
_entity_poly.type
_entity_poly.pdbx_seq_one_letter_code
_entity_poly.pdbx_strand_id
1 'polypeptide(L)' 'MWCFTVKQREMTGSQYRDLQLLASQTQVELFNEPYENICLFTVERVQYSAFVDYADLNGVDYTAYSAQPTRDELLAEMR' A
#
# COMPACT_ATOMS: atom_id res chain seq x y z
N MET A 1 13.45 -4.55 -3.04
CA MET A 1 12.26 -4.24 -2.23
C MET A 1 11.46 -3.22 -2.99
N TRP A 2 10.14 -3.35 -2.98
CA TRP A 2 9.20 -2.37 -3.52
C TRP A 2 8.28 -1.90 -2.40
N CYS A 3 7.85 -0.65 -2.44
CA CYS A 3 6.86 -0.14 -1.52
C CYS A 3 5.56 0.13 -2.28
N PHE A 4 4.46 -0.41 -1.80
CA PHE A 4 3.13 -0.20 -2.36
C PHE A 4 2.29 0.61 -1.40
N THR A 5 1.64 1.65 -1.90
CA THR A 5 0.72 2.49 -1.13
C THR A 5 -0.70 2.25 -1.59
N VAL A 6 -1.63 2.16 -0.63
CA VAL A 6 -3.06 1.97 -0.89
C VAL A 6 -3.82 2.90 0.05
N LYS A 7 -4.80 3.65 -0.45
CA LYS A 7 -5.67 4.46 0.42
C LYS A 7 -6.51 3.54 1.29
N GLN A 8 -6.47 3.75 2.61
CA GLN A 8 -7.08 2.82 3.57
C GLN A 8 -8.59 2.64 3.32
N ARG A 9 -9.30 3.69 2.90
CA ARG A 9 -10.75 3.62 2.63
C ARG A 9 -11.10 2.74 1.41
N GLU A 10 -10.15 2.53 0.50
CA GLU A 10 -10.37 1.83 -0.78
C GLU A 10 -10.11 0.32 -0.63
N MET A 11 -9.80 -0.11 0.59
CA MET A 11 -9.40 -1.47 0.89
C MET A 11 -10.31 -2.07 1.97
N THR A 12 -10.81 -3.27 1.69
CA THR A 12 -11.54 -4.07 2.67
C THR A 12 -10.59 -4.66 3.72
N GLY A 13 -11.12 -5.04 4.89
CA GLY A 13 -10.32 -5.68 5.92
C GLY A 13 -9.71 -7.03 5.50
N SER A 14 -10.35 -7.75 4.57
CA SER A 14 -9.78 -8.99 3.99
C SER A 14 -8.63 -8.69 3.04
N GLN A 15 -8.81 -7.75 2.11
CA GLN A 15 -7.74 -7.33 1.19
C GLN A 15 -6.50 -6.84 1.95
N TYR A 16 -6.70 -6.02 2.99
CA TYR A 16 -5.60 -5.55 3.84
C TYR A 16 -4.83 -6.70 4.49
N ARG A 17 -5.55 -7.69 5.03
CA ARG A 17 -4.94 -8.84 5.72
C ARG A 17 -4.17 -9.72 4.75
N ASP A 18 -4.73 -9.99 3.59
CA ASP A 18 -4.11 -10.86 2.59
C ASP A 18 -2.84 -10.20 2.01
N LEU A 19 -2.88 -8.89 1.71
CA LEU A 19 -1.70 -8.12 1.31
C LEU A 19 -0.65 -8.05 2.41
N GLN A 20 -1.06 -7.92 3.67
CA GLN A 20 -0.15 -7.95 4.83
C GLN A 20 0.58 -9.30 4.94
N LEU A 21 -0.05 -10.43 4.60
CA LEU A 21 0.61 -11.74 4.62
C LEU A 21 1.66 -11.89 3.50
N LEU A 22 1.53 -11.14 2.41
CA LEU A 22 2.45 -11.15 1.27
C LEU A 22 3.58 -10.11 1.43
N ALA A 23 3.38 -9.08 2.24
CA ALA A 23 4.36 -8.06 2.54
C ALA A 23 5.37 -8.50 3.61
N SER A 24 6.62 -8.05 3.50
CA SER A 24 7.62 -8.22 4.57
C SER A 24 7.43 -7.22 5.71
N GLN A 25 6.83 -6.06 5.42
CA GLN A 25 6.49 -5.05 6.40
C GLN A 25 5.21 -4.32 5.99
N THR A 26 4.38 -3.97 6.97
CA THR A 26 3.18 -3.15 6.76
C THR A 26 3.19 -1.99 7.73
N GLN A 27 2.86 -0.80 7.25
CA GLN A 27 2.72 0.42 8.03
C GLN A 27 1.42 1.11 7.63
N VAL A 28 0.87 1.93 8.53
CA VAL A 28 -0.24 2.82 8.22
C VAL A 28 0.21 4.23 8.54
N GLU A 29 0.30 5.07 7.52
CA GLU A 29 0.55 6.50 7.69
C GLU A 29 -0.78 7.19 7.97
N LEU A 30 -0.85 7.83 9.14
CA LEU A 30 -2.04 8.53 9.59
C LEU A 30 -2.01 9.99 9.14
N PHE A 31 -3.11 10.41 8.52
CA PHE A 31 -3.35 11.78 8.15
C PHE A 31 -4.56 12.34 8.89
N ASN A 32 -4.56 13.66 9.08
CA ASN A 32 -5.71 14.37 9.62
C ASN A 32 -6.67 14.74 8.49
N GLU A 33 -7.96 14.87 8.82
CA GLU A 33 -8.96 15.38 7.88
C GLU A 33 -8.48 16.69 7.22
N PRO A 34 -8.67 16.85 5.89
CA PRO A 34 -9.50 16.04 4.98
C PRO A 34 -8.76 14.86 4.31
N TYR A 35 -7.50 14.59 4.67
CA TYR A 35 -6.68 13.60 4.00
C TYR A 35 -6.90 12.19 4.55
N GLU A 36 -6.72 11.20 3.69
CA GLU A 36 -6.99 9.81 4.01
C GLU A 36 -5.73 9.11 4.49
N ASN A 37 -5.91 8.18 5.42
CA ASN A 37 -4.81 7.31 5.83
C ASN A 37 -4.35 6.44 4.66
N ILE A 38 -3.05 6.18 4.62
CA ILE A 38 -2.43 5.36 3.58
C ILE A 38 -1.82 4.13 4.23
N CYS A 39 -2.13 2.96 3.68
CA CYS A 39 -1.46 1.71 4.02
C CYS A 39 -0.22 1.56 3.13
N LEU A 40 0.92 1.28 3.75
CA LEU A 40 2.19 1.03 3.08
C LEU A 40 2.59 -0.43 3.26
N PHE A 41 2.91 -1.09 2.16
CA PHE A 41 3.38 -2.47 2.12
C PHE A 41 4.77 -2.53 1.51
N THR A 42 5.76 -2.93 2.29
CA THR A 42 7.09 -3.25 1.77
C THR A 42 7.08 -4.70 1.33
N VAL A 43 7.43 -4.95 0.08
CA VAL A 43 7.38 -6.27 -0.55
C VAL A 43 8.77 -6.64 -1.06
N GLU A 44 9.23 -7.82 -0.65
CA GLU A 44 10.47 -8.39 -1.16
C GLU A 44 10.32 -8.86 -2.61
N ARG A 45 11.44 -8.94 -3.33
CA ARG A 45 11.45 -9.34 -4.74
C ARG A 45 10.80 -10.72 -4.97
N VAL A 46 10.92 -11.64 -4.02
CA VAL A 46 10.38 -13.00 -4.12
C VAL A 46 8.85 -13.03 -4.04
N GLN A 47 8.25 -12.10 -3.30
CA GLN A 47 6.80 -11.99 -3.10
C GLN A 47 6.14 -11.00 -4.07
N TYR A 48 6.92 -10.23 -4.82
CA TYR A 48 6.43 -9.17 -5.71
C TYR A 48 5.32 -9.63 -6.66
N SER A 49 5.54 -10.73 -7.40
CA SER A 49 4.54 -11.20 -8.37
C SER A 49 3.24 -11.63 -7.68
N ALA A 50 3.33 -12.38 -6.59
CA ALA A 50 2.16 -12.82 -5.83
C ALA A 50 1.38 -11.63 -5.23
N PHE A 51 2.08 -10.58 -4.78
CA PHE A 51 1.46 -9.36 -4.27
C PHE A 51 0.71 -8.62 -5.37
N VAL A 52 1.36 -8.39 -6.52
CA VAL A 52 0.75 -7.70 -7.67
C VAL A 52 -0.43 -8.50 -8.22
N ASP A 53 -0.26 -9.80 -8.43
CA ASP A 53 -1.32 -10.68 -8.93
C ASP A 53 -2.55 -10.64 -8.00
N TYR A 54 -2.34 -10.69 -6.68
CA TYR A 54 -3.44 -10.56 -5.72
C TYR A 54 -4.11 -9.18 -5.82
N ALA A 55 -3.33 -8.10 -5.82
CA ALA A 55 -3.86 -6.74 -5.85
C ALA A 55 -4.71 -6.49 -7.11
N ASP A 56 -4.18 -6.86 -8.28
CA ASP A 56 -4.85 -6.70 -9.57
C ASP A 56 -6.13 -7.56 -9.67
N LEU A 57 -6.06 -8.84 -9.28
CA LEU A 57 -7.21 -9.74 -9.32
C LEU A 57 -8.34 -9.33 -8.36
N ASN A 58 -8.01 -8.66 -7.26
CA ASN A 58 -8.97 -8.21 -6.26
C ASN A 58 -9.33 -6.72 -6.40
N GLY A 59 -8.88 -6.04 -7.46
CA GLY A 59 -9.21 -4.64 -7.75
C GLY A 59 -8.73 -3.66 -6.69
N VAL A 60 -7.57 -3.94 -6.07
CA VAL A 60 -6.93 -3.01 -5.12
C VAL A 60 -6.15 -1.97 -5.92
N ASP A 61 -6.54 -0.70 -5.80
CA ASP A 61 -5.78 0.41 -6.42
C ASP A 61 -4.54 0.72 -5.58
N TYR A 62 -3.37 0.77 -6.22
CA TYR A 62 -2.10 0.96 -5.54
C TYR A 62 -1.13 1.85 -6.34
N THR A 63 -0.27 2.57 -5.62
CA THR A 63 0.94 3.17 -6.22
C THR A 63 2.17 2.38 -5.81
N ALA A 64 3.04 2.08 -6.77
CA ALA A 64 4.30 1.37 -6.53
C ALA A 64 5.50 2.32 -6.56
N TYR A 65 6.38 2.18 -5.57
CA TYR A 65 7.59 2.94 -5.39
C TYR A 65 8.80 2.01 -5.30
N SER A 66 9.92 2.43 -5.89
CA SER A 66 11.20 1.71 -5.79
C SER A 66 11.89 1.86 -4.43
N ALA A 67 11.41 2.78 -3.59
CA ALA A 67 11.88 3.04 -2.23
C ALA A 67 10.69 3.44 -1.34
N GLN A 68 10.88 3.49 -0.03
CA GLN A 68 9.82 3.94 0.88
C GLN A 68 9.54 5.43 0.64
N PRO A 69 8.30 5.82 0.28
CA PRO A 69 7.95 7.22 0.06
C PRO A 69 7.95 7.99 1.37
N THR A 70 8.28 9.27 1.27
CA THR A 70 8.20 10.22 2.37
C THR A 70 6.76 10.67 2.61
N ARG A 71 6.48 11.18 3.81
CA ARG A 71 5.17 11.74 4.15
C ARG A 71 4.72 12.85 3.20
N ASP A 72 5.66 13.69 2.75
CA ASP A 72 5.35 14.79 1.81
C ASP A 72 4.99 14.28 0.41
N GLU A 73 5.64 13.20 -0.06
CA GLU A 73 5.28 12.54 -1.32
C GLU A 73 3.89 11.90 -1.24
N LEU A 74 3.58 11.20 -0.14
CA LEU A 74 2.25 10.66 0.11
C LEU A 74 1.17 11.75 0.16
N LEU A 75 1.47 12.89 0.78
CA LEU A 75 0.56 14.04 0.80
C LEU A 75 0.33 14.63 -0.59
N ALA A 76 1.36 14.64 -1.44
CA ALA A 76 1.27 15.18 -2.78
C ALA A 76 0.33 14.36 -3.68
N GLU A 77 0.19 13.04 -3.45
CA GLU A 77 -0.76 12.20 -4.20
C GLU A 77 -2.24 12.49 -3.89
N MET A 78 -2.53 13.08 -2.72
CA MET A 78 -3.88 13.37 -2.28
C MET A 78 -4.31 14.82 -2.55
N ARG A 79 -3.39 15.68 -3.00
CA ARG A 79 -3.64 17.08 -3.34
C ARG A 79 -4.03 17.22 -4.81
#